data_AF-A0A7Y7WCT8-F1
#
_entry.id   AF-A0A7Y7WCT8-F1
#
_cell.length_a   1.000
_cell.length_b   1.000
_cell.length_c   1.000
_cell.angle_alpha   90.00
_cell.angle_beta   90.00
_cell.angle_gamma   90.00
#
_symmetry.space_group_name_H-M   'P 1'
#
loop_
_entity.id
_entity.type
_entity.pdbx_description
1 polymer ?
#
loop_
_entity_poly.entity_id
_entity_poly.type
_entity_poly.pdbx_seq_one_letter_code
_entity_poly.pdbx_strand_id
1 'polypeptide(L)'
;MDNAALEILIRRLGEPDNALMLRLGAPMGKNLCMQKSFWEYIRAYMNNGPWFDEHGNHSHSNTFIKEQLATHIRPSGFLDHQRQSVEEQKSIMGGKNYLSPSDAILLAGHALFHPASLMEDLVYKIAKRRARNRWPEIVLERLRPDGPTTRLIDLERERGLDV
;
A
#
# COMPACT_ATOMS: atom_id res chain seq x y z
N MET A 1 2.05 20.26 -20.93
CA MET A 1 2.24 19.31 -19.80
C MET A 1 0.93 18.55 -19.69
N ASP A 2 0.87 17.37 -20.28
CA ASP A 2 -0.36 16.59 -20.34
C ASP A 2 -0.44 15.76 -19.05
N ASN A 3 -1.21 16.28 -18.10
CA ASN A 3 -1.48 15.58 -16.85
C ASN A 3 -2.57 14.54 -17.12
N ALA A 4 -2.23 13.26 -17.01
CA ALA A 4 -3.20 12.18 -17.03
C ALA A 4 -3.52 11.79 -15.58
N ALA A 5 -4.75 12.03 -15.13
CA ALA A 5 -5.23 11.48 -13.87
C ALA A 5 -5.86 10.12 -14.15
N LEU A 6 -5.39 9.07 -13.47
CA LEU A 6 -6.07 7.79 -13.49
C LEU A 6 -7.29 7.89 -12.57
N GLU A 7 -8.48 7.68 -13.12
CA GLU A 7 -9.75 7.72 -12.37
C GLU A 7 -10.35 6.31 -12.31
N ILE A 8 -10.84 5.92 -11.13
CA ILE A 8 -11.58 4.69 -10.94
C ILE A 8 -12.98 4.99 -10.41
N LEU A 9 -13.96 4.29 -10.94
CA LEU A 9 -15.32 4.31 -10.43
C LEU A 9 -15.48 3.17 -9.43
N ILE A 10 -15.69 3.50 -8.16
CA ILE A 10 -16.03 2.52 -7.13
C ILE A 10 -17.53 2.53 -6.94
N ARG A 11 -18.18 1.37 -7.06
CA ARG A 11 -19.61 1.22 -6.77
C ARG A 11 -19.80 0.39 -5.51
N ARG A 12 -20.83 0.73 -4.73
CA ARG A 12 -21.20 -0.06 -3.57
C ARG A 12 -21.93 -1.33 -4.02
N LEU A 13 -21.47 -2.46 -3.51
CA LEU A 13 -22.10 -3.76 -3.79
C LEU A 13 -23.59 -3.74 -3.39
N GLY A 14 -24.47 -4.04 -4.34
CA GLY A 14 -25.92 -4.07 -4.17
C GLY A 14 -26.63 -2.71 -4.26
N GLU A 15 -25.88 -1.61 -4.39
CA GLU A 15 -26.40 -0.24 -4.52
C GLU A 15 -25.64 0.47 -5.65
N PRO A 16 -25.91 0.16 -6.93
CA PRO A 16 -25.12 0.67 -8.07
C PRO A 16 -25.16 2.20 -8.19
N ASP A 17 -26.26 2.84 -7.77
CA ASP A 17 -26.42 4.30 -7.72
C ASP A 17 -25.46 4.97 -6.73
N ASN A 18 -24.99 4.22 -5.73
CA ASN A 18 -24.05 4.69 -4.73
C ASN A 18 -22.62 4.47 -5.24
N ALA A 19 -22.22 5.33 -6.18
CA ALA A 19 -20.92 5.28 -6.83
C ALA A 19 -20.06 6.49 -6.48
N LEU A 20 -18.75 6.26 -6.36
CA LEU A 20 -17.77 7.28 -6.03
C LEU A 20 -16.64 7.24 -7.06
N MET A 21 -16.46 8.35 -7.76
CA MET A 21 -15.34 8.53 -8.68
C MET A 21 -14.10 8.94 -7.87
N LEU A 22 -13.07 8.11 -7.88
CA LEU A 22 -11.80 8.38 -7.22
C LEU A 22 -10.70 8.64 -8.23
N ARG A 23 -9.95 9.73 -7.98
CA ARG A 23 -8.66 9.96 -8.63
C ARG A 23 -7.59 9.18 -7.90
N LEU A 24 -6.90 8.29 -8.61
CA LEU A 24 -5.79 7.50 -8.07
C LEU A 24 -4.50 8.34 -8.01
N GLY A 25 -4.36 9.06 -6.90
CA GLY A 25 -3.18 9.85 -6.54
C GLY A 25 -3.25 11.32 -6.98
N ALA A 26 -2.23 12.09 -6.57
CA ALA A 26 -2.18 13.52 -6.88
C ALA A 26 -1.96 13.76 -8.39
N PRO A 27 -2.66 14.73 -9.01
CA PRO A 27 -2.50 15.07 -10.42
C PRO A 27 -1.19 15.82 -10.72
N MET A 28 -0.51 16.33 -9.68
CA MET A 28 0.77 17.03 -9.83
C MET A 28 1.94 16.06 -9.93
N GLY A 29 2.80 16.26 -10.94
CA GLY A 29 4.11 15.61 -11.05
C GLY A 29 4.11 14.19 -11.63
N LYS A 30 2.95 13.61 -11.95
CA LYS A 30 2.87 12.29 -12.59
C LYS A 30 2.78 12.43 -14.11
N ASN A 31 3.78 11.91 -14.81
CA ASN A 31 3.75 11.81 -16.27
C ASN A 31 2.91 10.60 -16.73
N LEU A 32 2.55 10.58 -18.02
CA LEU A 32 1.78 9.49 -18.61
C LEU A 32 2.44 8.11 -18.45
N CYS A 33 3.78 8.06 -18.49
CA CYS A 33 4.53 6.82 -18.31
C CYS A 33 4.32 6.22 -16.92
N MET A 34 4.44 7.05 -15.86
CA MET A 34 4.20 6.63 -14.48
C MET A 34 2.76 6.15 -14.27
N GLN A 35 1.78 6.84 -14.87
CA GLN A 35 0.38 6.43 -14.79
C GLN A 35 0.12 5.12 -15.52
N LYS A 36 0.75 4.91 -16.68
CA LYS A 36 0.70 3.64 -17.42
C LYS A 36 1.30 2.50 -16.59
N SER A 37 2.47 2.70 -15.98
CA SER A 37 3.10 1.69 -15.12
C SER A 37 2.21 1.36 -13.92
N PHE A 38 1.58 2.36 -13.31
CA PHE A 38 0.65 2.15 -12.20
C PHE A 38 -0.63 1.43 -12.62
N TRP A 39 -1.17 1.74 -13.80
CA TRP A 39 -2.30 1.01 -14.38
C TRP A 39 -1.96 -0.46 -14.66
N GLU A 40 -0.81 -0.73 -15.28
CA GLU A 40 -0.37 -2.11 -15.54
C GLU A 40 -0.14 -2.87 -14.23
N TYR A 41 0.33 -2.22 -13.17
CA TYR A 41 0.41 -2.83 -11.84
C TYR A 41 -0.97 -3.26 -11.32
N ILE A 42 -1.97 -2.36 -11.35
CA ILE A 42 -3.33 -2.69 -10.90
C ILE A 42 -3.92 -3.81 -11.76
N ARG A 43 -3.77 -3.72 -13.08
CA ARG A 43 -4.25 -4.73 -14.02
C ARG A 43 -3.60 -6.10 -13.76
N ALA A 44 -2.29 -6.15 -13.58
CA ALA A 44 -1.57 -7.38 -13.27
C ALA A 44 -2.03 -7.95 -11.93
N TYR A 45 -2.17 -7.12 -10.89
CA TYR A 45 -2.70 -7.55 -9.59
C TYR A 45 -4.11 -8.16 -9.70
N MET A 46 -4.99 -7.54 -10.49
CA MET A 46 -6.37 -8.00 -10.67
C MET A 46 -6.48 -9.27 -11.51
N ASN A 47 -5.63 -9.43 -12.54
CA ASN A 47 -5.69 -10.58 -13.45
C ASN A 47 -4.85 -11.77 -12.98
N ASN A 48 -3.64 -11.52 -12.48
CA ASN A 48 -2.66 -12.54 -12.11
C ASN A 48 -2.67 -12.83 -10.61
N GLY A 49 -3.39 -12.04 -9.82
CA GLY A 49 -3.43 -12.14 -8.37
C GLY A 49 -2.29 -11.40 -7.67
N PRO A 50 -2.18 -11.53 -6.33
CA PRO A 50 -1.32 -10.68 -5.51
C PRO A 50 0.17 -11.00 -5.62
N TRP A 51 0.54 -12.10 -6.28
CA TRP A 51 1.90 -12.60 -6.36
C TRP A 51 2.39 -12.55 -7.80
N PHE A 52 3.32 -11.64 -8.06
CA PHE A 52 3.97 -11.51 -9.36
C PHE A 52 5.46 -11.26 -9.20
N ASP A 53 6.22 -11.61 -10.23
CA ASP A 53 7.66 -11.36 -10.32
C ASP A 53 7.98 -9.90 -10.70
N GLU A 54 9.26 -9.58 -10.81
CA GLU A 54 9.76 -8.26 -11.22
C GLU A 54 9.30 -7.82 -12.62
N HIS A 55 8.80 -8.75 -13.44
CA HIS A 55 8.30 -8.53 -14.78
C HIS A 55 6.76 -8.48 -14.85
N GLY A 56 6.06 -8.69 -13.73
CA GLY A 56 4.60 -8.66 -13.66
C GLY A 56 3.92 -9.98 -14.05
N ASN A 57 4.68 -11.07 -14.23
CA ASN A 57 4.10 -12.39 -14.46
C ASN A 57 3.65 -13.03 -13.14
N HIS A 58 2.65 -13.90 -13.19
CA HIS A 58 2.19 -14.65 -12.02
C HIS A 58 3.34 -15.43 -11.37
N SER A 59 3.45 -15.34 -10.05
CA SER A 59 4.41 -16.09 -9.24
C SER A 59 3.69 -16.89 -8.17
N HIS A 60 4.12 -18.13 -7.93
CA HIS A 60 3.63 -18.93 -6.80
C HIS A 60 4.27 -18.51 -5.47
N SER A 61 5.33 -17.71 -5.50
CA SER A 61 6.06 -17.25 -4.32
C SER A 61 5.72 -15.81 -3.97
N ASN A 62 5.61 -15.52 -2.67
CA ASN A 62 5.44 -14.16 -2.15
C ASN A 62 6.76 -13.46 -1.78
N THR A 63 7.91 -14.01 -2.18
CA THR A 63 9.24 -13.49 -1.84
C THR A 63 9.43 -12.05 -2.30
N PHE A 64 9.24 -11.79 -3.60
CA PHE A 64 9.41 -10.45 -4.19
C PHE A 64 8.53 -9.38 -3.51
N ILE A 65 7.26 -9.70 -3.30
CA ILE A 65 6.31 -8.77 -2.64
C ILE A 65 6.68 -8.56 -1.17
N LYS A 66 7.16 -9.58 -0.46
CA LYS A 66 7.64 -9.44 0.92
C LYS A 66 8.90 -8.60 1.01
N GLU A 67 9.84 -8.74 0.07
CA GLU A 67 11.01 -7.89 -0.03
C GLU A 67 10.60 -6.43 -0.24
N GLN A 68 9.67 -6.17 -1.16
CA GLN A 68 9.17 -4.82 -1.40
C GLN A 68 8.41 -4.24 -0.19
N LEU A 69 7.64 -5.06 0.52
CA LEU A 69 6.95 -4.65 1.75
C LEU A 69 7.92 -4.46 2.93
N ALA A 70 9.05 -5.17 2.97
CA ALA A 70 10.07 -5.00 3.99
C ALA A 70 10.77 -3.63 3.88
N THR A 71 10.85 -3.07 2.68
CA THR A 71 11.34 -1.70 2.45
C THR A 71 10.42 -0.63 3.03
N HIS A 72 9.14 -0.96 3.31
CA HIS A 72 8.22 0.00 3.91
C HIS A 72 8.47 0.16 5.42
N ILE A 73 9.08 1.28 5.77
CA ILE A 73 9.30 1.67 7.16
C ILE A 73 8.01 2.30 7.71
N ARG A 74 7.51 1.74 8.82
CA ARG A 74 6.37 2.33 9.55
C ARG A 74 6.81 3.65 10.19
N PRO A 75 5.88 4.60 10.42
CA PRO A 75 6.17 5.83 11.15
C PRO A 75 6.96 5.62 12.46
N SER A 76 6.60 4.62 13.27
CA SER A 76 7.34 4.33 14.52
C SER A 76 8.74 3.76 14.30
N GLY A 77 8.97 3.08 13.17
CA GLY A 77 10.24 2.43 12.83
C GLY A 77 11.34 3.37 12.37
N PHE A 78 11.05 4.65 12.10
CA PHE A 78 12.06 5.62 11.67
C PHE A 78 13.16 5.85 12.73
N LEU A 79 12.81 5.83 14.02
CA LEU A 79 13.79 6.00 15.09
C LEU A 79 14.79 4.83 15.13
N ASP A 80 14.29 3.60 15.06
CA ASP A 80 15.13 2.40 15.07
C ASP A 80 16.01 2.33 13.81
N HIS A 81 15.44 2.67 12.65
CA HIS A 81 16.20 2.74 11.39
C HIS A 81 17.33 3.78 11.47
N GLN A 82 17.06 4.98 12.02
CA GLN A 82 18.10 5.99 12.20
C GLN A 82 19.19 5.54 13.16
N ARG A 83 18.84 4.85 14.25
CA ARG A 83 19.82 4.26 15.18
C ARG A 83 20.70 3.23 14.49
N GLN A 84 20.10 2.32 13.70
CA GLN A 84 20.85 1.33 12.92
C GLN A 84 21.81 1.99 11.94
N SER A 85 21.36 3.00 11.20
CA SER A 85 22.22 3.73 10.26
C SER A 85 23.41 4.40 10.96
N VAL A 86 23.19 5.01 12.14
CA VAL A 86 24.27 5.61 12.94
C VAL A 86 25.23 4.54 13.48
N GLU A 87 24.74 3.37 13.89
CA GLU A 87 25.58 2.25 14.34
C GLU A 87 26.42 1.66 13.20
N GLU A 88 25.85 1.54 12.01
CA GLU A 88 26.58 1.14 10.80
C GLU A 88 27.70 2.14 10.46
N GLN A 89 27.39 3.44 10.44
CA GLN A 89 28.40 4.49 10.22
C GLN A 89 29.48 4.47 11.30
N LYS A 90 29.10 4.23 12.56
CA LYS A 90 30.04 4.05 13.67
C LYS A 90 30.98 2.87 13.42
N SER A 91 30.48 1.75 12.91
CA SER A 91 31.30 0.59 12.59
C SER A 91 32.28 0.88 11.44
N ILE A 92 31.82 1.57 10.38
CA ILE A 92 32.60 1.88 9.18
C ILE A 92 33.72 2.87 9.50
N MET A 93 33.44 3.89 10.33
CA MET A 93 34.41 4.94 10.67
C MET A 93 35.27 4.61 11.89
N GLY A 94 35.23 3.36 12.39
CA GLY A 94 35.99 2.93 13.56
C GLY A 94 35.69 3.76 14.81
N GLY A 95 34.45 4.24 14.95
CA GLY A 95 33.99 5.04 16.08
C GLY A 95 34.37 6.52 16.08
N LYS A 96 35.06 7.03 15.05
CA LYS A 96 35.44 8.46 14.95
C LYS A 96 34.53 9.19 13.96
N ASN A 97 34.08 10.39 14.33
CA ASN A 97 33.30 11.30 13.45
C ASN A 97 32.06 10.67 12.77
N TYR A 98 31.43 9.68 13.40
CA TYR A 98 30.30 8.93 12.83
C TYR A 98 28.93 9.60 13.02
N LEU A 99 28.86 10.70 13.77
CA LEU A 99 27.65 11.46 14.02
C LEU A 99 27.78 12.84 13.37
N SER A 100 27.11 13.03 12.24
CA SER A 100 26.94 14.36 11.67
C SER A 100 25.94 15.19 12.52
N PRO A 101 26.05 16.53 12.55
CA PRO A 101 25.02 17.38 13.14
C PRO A 101 23.62 17.11 12.58
N SER A 102 23.50 16.72 11.30
CA SER A 102 22.24 16.29 10.69
C SER A 102 21.64 15.06 11.37
N ASP A 103 22.49 14.07 11.68
CA ASP A 103 22.06 12.80 12.25
C ASP A 103 21.61 12.99 13.69
N ALA A 104 22.32 13.85 14.43
CA ALA A 104 21.91 14.24 15.78
C ALA A 104 20.54 14.95 15.79
N ILE A 105 20.28 15.86 14.85
CA ILE A 105 18.99 16.54 14.71
C ILE A 105 17.88 15.55 14.35
N LEU A 106 18.13 14.66 13.39
CA LEU A 106 17.16 13.64 12.97
C LEU A 106 16.85 12.67 14.12
N LEU A 107 17.86 12.18 14.83
CA LEU A 107 17.68 11.28 15.97
C LEU A 107 16.85 11.94 17.07
N ALA A 108 17.15 13.21 17.41
CA ALA A 108 16.39 13.96 18.40
C ALA A 108 14.94 14.22 17.95
N GLY A 109 14.74 14.58 16.68
CA GLY A 109 13.41 14.78 16.09
C GLY A 109 12.58 13.50 16.12
N HIS A 110 13.13 12.39 15.63
CA HIS A 110 12.43 11.10 15.66
C HIS A 110 12.15 10.63 17.09
N ALA A 111 13.06 10.85 18.04
CA ALA A 111 12.82 10.52 19.44
C ALA A 111 11.67 11.36 20.05
N LEU A 112 11.62 12.66 19.74
CA LEU A 112 10.56 13.55 20.20
C LEU A 112 9.19 13.16 19.63
N PHE A 113 9.12 12.80 18.35
CA PHE A 113 7.88 12.45 17.67
C PHE A 113 7.50 10.96 17.77
N HIS A 114 8.37 10.11 18.30
CA HIS A 114 8.14 8.67 18.43
C HIS A 114 6.80 8.32 19.11
N PRO A 115 6.36 8.98 20.20
CA PRO A 115 5.07 8.70 20.80
C PRO A 115 3.89 8.98 19.85
N ALA A 116 3.97 10.04 19.06
CA ALA A 116 2.95 10.36 18.06
C ALA A 116 2.91 9.31 16.94
N SER A 117 4.07 8.89 16.45
CA SER A 117 4.18 7.83 15.44
C SER A 117 3.66 6.48 15.94
N LEU A 118 3.85 6.14 17.22
CA LEU A 118 3.24 4.95 17.84
C LEU A 118 1.71 5.03 17.88
N MET A 119 1.16 6.20 18.20
CA MET A 119 -0.29 6.42 18.18
C MET A 119 -0.83 6.29 16.75
N GLU A 120 -0.14 6.86 15.76
CA GLU A 120 -0.49 6.72 14.35
C GLU A 120 -0.56 5.25 13.93
N ASP A 121 0.47 4.46 14.25
CA ASP A 121 0.48 3.01 13.96
C ASP A 121 -0.69 2.26 14.60
N LEU A 122 -1.04 2.62 15.84
CA LEU A 122 -2.17 2.03 16.55
C LEU A 122 -3.49 2.39 15.85
N VAL A 123 -3.69 3.65 15.48
CA VAL A 123 -4.88 4.13 14.76
C VAL A 123 -5.00 3.41 13.41
N TYR A 124 -3.92 3.31 12.64
CA TYR A 124 -3.90 2.57 11.38
C TYR A 124 -4.26 1.08 11.58
N LYS A 125 -3.72 0.45 12.62
CA LYS A 125 -4.02 -0.95 12.95
C LYS A 125 -5.51 -1.14 13.28
N ILE A 126 -6.10 -0.24 14.06
CA ILE A 126 -7.53 -0.26 14.40
C ILE A 126 -8.38 -0.03 13.15
N ALA A 127 -8.04 0.97 12.34
CA ALA A 127 -8.75 1.29 11.11
C ALA A 127 -8.74 0.11 10.14
N LYS A 128 -7.58 -0.53 9.94
CA LYS A 128 -7.43 -1.71 9.08
C LYS A 128 -8.27 -2.89 9.59
N ARG A 129 -8.28 -3.14 10.90
CA ARG A 129 -9.11 -4.19 11.51
C ARG A 129 -10.61 -3.91 11.32
N ARG A 130 -11.04 -2.67 11.61
CA ARG A 130 -12.44 -2.25 11.46
C ARG A 130 -12.90 -2.35 10.01
N ALA A 131 -12.06 -1.92 9.07
CA ALA A 131 -12.34 -2.03 7.64
C ALA A 131 -12.56 -3.49 7.26
N ARG A 132 -11.64 -4.41 7.61
CA ARG A 132 -11.76 -5.84 7.30
C ARG A 132 -13.06 -6.46 7.85
N ASN A 133 -13.45 -6.09 9.07
CA ASN A 133 -14.64 -6.64 9.72
C ASN A 133 -15.96 -6.09 9.17
N ARG A 134 -15.93 -5.05 8.33
CA ARG A 134 -17.13 -4.44 7.74
C ARG A 134 -17.42 -4.93 6.32
N TRP A 135 -16.54 -5.73 5.74
CA TRP A 135 -16.79 -6.27 4.41
C TRP A 135 -17.95 -7.26 4.46
N PRO A 136 -18.88 -7.19 3.50
CA PRO A 136 -19.94 -8.19 3.34
C PRO A 136 -19.36 -9.60 3.18
N GLU A 137 -20.06 -10.61 3.70
CA GLU A 137 -19.63 -12.02 3.66
C GLU A 137 -19.33 -12.50 2.24
N ILE A 138 -20.18 -12.14 1.27
CA ILE A 138 -20.00 -12.42 -0.15
C ILE A 138 -18.66 -11.93 -0.73
N VAL A 139 -18.10 -10.85 -0.18
CA VAL A 139 -16.77 -10.36 -0.56
C VAL A 139 -15.68 -11.12 0.19
N LEU A 140 -15.87 -11.38 1.48
CA LEU A 140 -14.91 -12.13 2.30
C LEU A 140 -14.70 -13.55 1.78
N GLU A 141 -15.75 -14.23 1.30
CA GLU A 141 -15.67 -15.55 0.68
C GLU A 141 -14.78 -15.56 -0.55
N ARG A 142 -14.89 -14.54 -1.41
CA ARG A 142 -14.09 -14.39 -2.64
C ARG A 142 -12.63 -14.03 -2.38
N LEU A 143 -12.37 -13.36 -1.27
CA LEU A 143 -11.00 -13.06 -0.84
C LEU A 143 -10.26 -14.28 -0.28
N ARG A 144 -10.94 -15.42 -0.06
CA ARG A 144 -10.29 -16.66 0.35
C ARG A 144 -9.50 -17.25 -0.83
N PRO A 145 -8.35 -17.92 -0.58
CA PRO A 145 -7.57 -18.56 -1.65
C PRO A 145 -8.34 -19.59 -2.46
N ASP A 146 -9.31 -20.26 -1.83
CA ASP A 146 -10.24 -21.25 -2.39
C ASP A 146 -11.62 -20.67 -2.72
N GLY A 147 -11.74 -19.33 -2.73
CA GLY A 147 -12.98 -18.62 -2.98
C GLY A 147 -13.46 -18.71 -4.44
N PRO A 148 -14.74 -18.41 -4.70
CA PRO A 148 -15.27 -18.38 -6.06
C PRO A 148 -14.61 -17.28 -6.90
N THR A 149 -14.33 -17.57 -8.17
CA THR A 149 -13.71 -16.62 -9.13
C THR A 149 -14.74 -15.74 -9.83
N THR A 150 -16.04 -15.90 -9.54
CA THR A 150 -17.10 -15.05 -10.09
C THR A 150 -16.97 -13.63 -9.60
N ARG A 151 -16.93 -12.67 -10.53
CA ARG A 151 -16.78 -11.25 -10.20
C ARG A 151 -18.07 -10.75 -9.54
N LEU A 152 -17.94 -9.83 -8.59
CA LEU A 152 -19.11 -9.24 -7.93
C LEU A 152 -20.10 -8.63 -8.92
N ILE A 153 -19.57 -8.05 -10.00
CA ILE A 153 -20.36 -7.44 -11.07
C ILE A 153 -21.24 -8.44 -11.83
N ASP A 154 -20.75 -9.68 -12.00
CA ASP A 154 -21.49 -10.73 -12.69
C ASP A 154 -22.70 -11.15 -11.83
N LEU A 155 -22.52 -11.19 -10.50
CA LEU A 155 -23.60 -11.50 -9.54
C LEU A 155 -24.65 -10.38 -9.46
N GLU A 156 -24.23 -9.12 -9.56
CA GLU A 156 -25.17 -7.99 -9.58
C GLU A 156 -26.04 -8.06 -10.83
N ARG A 157 -25.45 -8.39 -11.98
CA ARG A 157 -26.19 -8.62 -13.23
C ARG A 157 -27.15 -9.81 -13.12
N GLU A 158 -26.74 -10.92 -12.51
CA GLU A 158 -27.63 -12.06 -12.24
C GLU A 158 -28.82 -11.69 -11.34
N ARG A 159 -28.63 -10.73 -10.42
CA ARG A 159 -29.68 -10.19 -9.55
C ARG A 159 -30.57 -9.15 -10.24
N GLY A 160 -30.33 -8.85 -11.52
CA GLY A 160 -31.08 -7.84 -12.27
C GLY A 160 -30.79 -6.41 -11.84
N LEU A 161 -29.68 -6.16 -11.12
CA LEU A 161 -29.21 -4.80 -10.86
C LEU A 161 -28.58 -4.25 -12.14
N ASP A 162 -28.86 -2.99 -12.46
CA ASP A 162 -28.25 -2.34 -13.61
C ASP A 162 -26.78 -2.05 -13.32
N VAL A 163 -25.90 -2.49 -14.23
CA VAL A 163 -24.45 -2.47 -14.08
C VAL A 163 -23.81 -1.70 -15.24
#